data_AF-A0A7C5JWD4-F1
#
_entry.id   AF-A0A7C5JWD4-F1
#
_cell.length_a   1.000
_cell.length_b   1.000
_cell.length_c   1.000
_cell.angle_alpha   90.00
_cell.angle_beta   90.00
_cell.angle_gamma   90.00
#
_symmetry.space_group_name_H-M   'P 1'
#
loop_
_entity.id
_entity.type
_entity.pdbx_description
1 polymer ?
#
loop_
_entity_poly.entity_id
_entity_poly.type
_entity_poly.pdbx_seq_one_letter_code
_entity_poly.pdbx_strand_id
1 'polypeptide(L)'
;MDAIVIAAIAITFYIAWNIGANDSANAMGTAVGAGLLSFHQATLTIAIFVMLGAYLKGYKVMKTIGKGIVPPEYLTLKIAIIALLAAGVWVTIATIKG
;
A
#
# COMPACT_ATOMS: atom_id res chain seq x y z
N MET A 1 17.01 -18.43 1.06
CA MET A 1 16.69 -17.09 0.52
C MET A 1 17.63 -16.09 1.15
N ASP A 2 18.17 -15.16 0.37
CA ASP A 2 19.04 -14.12 0.90
C ASP A 2 18.30 -13.23 1.90
N ALA A 3 18.97 -12.81 2.97
CA ALA A 3 18.38 -11.97 4.02
C ALA A 3 17.77 -10.67 3.48
N ILE A 4 18.36 -10.10 2.44
CA ILE A 4 17.86 -8.88 1.77
C ILE A 4 16.52 -9.15 1.08
N VAL A 5 16.32 -10.32 0.48
CA VAL A 5 15.05 -10.67 -0.18
C VAL A 5 13.96 -10.87 0.86
N ILE A 6 14.28 -11.51 2.00
CA ILE A 6 13.34 -11.65 3.12
C ILE A 6 12.93 -10.27 3.65
N ALA A 7 13.89 -9.36 3.83
CA ALA A 7 13.61 -7.99 4.25
C ALA A 7 12.73 -7.24 3.24
N ALA A 8 12.99 -7.37 1.93
CA ALA A 8 12.18 -6.76 0.89
C ALA A 8 10.71 -7.21 0.94
N ILE A 9 10.50 -8.52 1.11
CA ILE A 9 9.15 -9.09 1.20
C ILE A 9 8.45 -8.56 2.46
N ALA A 10 9.11 -8.61 3.62
CA ALA A 10 8.54 -8.13 4.88
C ALA A 10 8.14 -6.65 4.81
N ILE A 11 8.98 -5.80 4.23
CA ILE A 11 8.73 -4.36 4.09
C ILE A 11 7.59 -4.10 3.09
N THR A 12 7.51 -4.90 2.02
CA THR A 12 6.40 -4.82 1.06
C THR A 12 5.05 -5.17 1.71
N PHE A 13 5.01 -6.18 2.58
CA PHE A 13 3.80 -6.49 3.36
C PHE A 13 3.46 -5.36 4.34
N TYR A 14 4.46 -4.80 5.01
CA TYR A 14 4.27 -3.70 5.97
C TYR A 14 3.64 -2.45 5.31
N ILE A 15 4.18 -2.03 4.16
CA ILE A 15 3.63 -0.86 3.45
C ILE A 15 2.25 -1.15 2.85
N ALA A 16 2.01 -2.37 2.34
CA ALA A 16 0.70 -2.75 1.81
C ALA A 16 -0.39 -2.69 2.90
N TRP A 17 -0.07 -3.16 4.11
CA TRP A 17 -0.98 -3.05 5.25
C TRP A 17 -1.23 -1.59 5.65
N ASN A 18 -0.19 -0.76 5.70
CA ASN A 18 -0.29 0.63 6.10
C ASN A 18 -1.11 1.48 5.12
N ILE A 19 -0.84 1.35 3.82
CA ILE A 19 -1.61 2.03 2.79
C ILE A 19 -3.06 1.56 2.85
N GLY A 20 -3.30 0.26 3.00
CA GLY A 20 -4.66 -0.26 3.15
C GLY A 20 -5.40 0.35 4.34
N ALA A 21 -4.75 0.47 5.50
CA ALA A 21 -5.34 1.09 6.69
C ALA A 21 -5.66 2.57 6.46
N ASN A 22 -4.72 3.34 5.91
CA ASN A 22 -4.90 4.78 5.66
C ASN A 22 -5.98 5.06 4.60
N ASP A 23 -5.88 4.39 3.45
CA ASP A 23 -6.72 4.69 2.29
C ASP A 23 -8.13 4.09 2.41
N SER A 24 -8.33 3.08 3.26
CA SER A 24 -9.66 2.52 3.53
C SER A 24 -10.64 3.57 4.06
N ALA A 25 -10.16 4.48 4.91
CA ALA A 25 -10.93 5.60 5.44
C ALA A 25 -11.29 6.60 4.33
N ASN A 26 -10.38 6.84 3.38
CA ASN A 26 -10.63 7.74 2.25
C ASN A 26 -11.70 7.17 1.30
N ALA A 27 -11.73 5.84 1.12
CA ALA A 27 -12.69 5.19 0.21
C ALA A 27 -14.08 5.00 0.82
N MET A 28 -14.17 4.59 2.09
CA MET A 28 -15.45 4.20 2.72
C MET A 28 -15.81 4.99 3.98
N GLY A 29 -14.97 5.93 4.43
CA GLY A 29 -15.20 6.69 5.67
C GLY A 29 -16.47 7.53 5.61
N THR A 30 -16.81 8.10 4.45
CA THR A 30 -18.06 8.86 4.27
C THR A 30 -19.30 7.96 4.31
N ALA A 31 -19.26 6.80 3.67
CA ALA A 31 -20.37 5.84 3.65
C ALA A 31 -20.63 5.23 5.04
N VAL A 32 -19.56 4.89 5.77
CA VAL A 32 -19.66 4.39 7.14
C VAL A 32 -20.06 5.51 8.10
N GLY A 33 -19.47 6.70 7.97
CA GLY A 33 -19.78 7.87 8.80
C GLY A 33 -21.21 8.40 8.62
N ALA A 34 -21.78 8.27 7.42
CA ALA A 34 -23.18 8.58 7.13
C ALA A 34 -24.16 7.47 7.55
N GLY A 35 -23.67 6.35 8.08
CA GLY A 35 -24.49 5.21 8.48
C GLY A 35 -25.08 4.40 7.32
N LEU A 36 -24.61 4.60 6.08
CA LEU A 36 -25.08 3.87 4.90
C LEU A 36 -24.56 2.43 4.86
N LEU A 37 -23.35 2.21 5.40
CA LEU A 37 -22.72 0.90 5.50
C LEU A 37 -22.19 0.68 6.91
N SER A 38 -22.28 -0.56 7.40
CA SER A 38 -21.56 -0.96 8.60
C SER A 38 -20.06 -1.07 8.32
N PHE A 39 -19.24 -0.94 9.37
CA PHE A 39 -17.79 -1.10 9.27
C PHE A 39 -17.38 -2.47 8.68
N HIS A 40 -18.10 -3.54 9.03
CA HIS A 40 -17.86 -4.88 8.50
C HIS A 40 -18.14 -4.98 7.00
N GLN A 41 -19.27 -4.41 6.54
CA GLN A 41 -19.61 -4.38 5.11
C GLN A 41 -18.55 -3.59 4.32
N ALA A 42 -18.18 -2.39 4.79
CA ALA A 42 -17.16 -1.56 4.17
C ALA A 42 -15.81 -2.29 4.08
N THR A 43 -15.38 -2.96 5.15
CA THR A 43 -14.11 -3.71 5.20
C THR A 43 -14.10 -4.85 4.18
N LEU A 44 -15.17 -5.64 4.11
CA LEU A 44 -15.27 -6.77 3.17
C LEU A 44 -15.29 -6.28 1.72
N THR A 45 -16.04 -5.21 1.44
CA THR A 45 -16.08 -4.59 0.11
C THR A 45 -14.69 -4.10 -0.30
N ILE A 46 -13.99 -3.35 0.56
CA ILE A 46 -12.63 -2.88 0.28
C ILE A 46 -11.70 -4.06 0.01
N ALA A 47 -11.70 -5.10 0.85
CA ALA A 47 -10.80 -6.23 0.70
C ALA A 47 -10.95 -6.90 -0.68
N ILE A 48 -12.18 -7.14 -1.13
CA ILE A 48 -12.46 -7.75 -2.43
C ILE A 48 -12.01 -6.83 -3.57
N PHE A 49 -12.43 -5.56 -3.56
CA PHE A 49 -12.19 -4.66 -4.69
C PHE A 49 -10.74 -4.16 -4.78
N VAL A 50 -10.03 -4.03 -3.66
CA VAL A 50 -8.59 -3.70 -3.66
C VAL A 50 -7.78 -4.86 -4.22
N MET A 51 -8.07 -6.10 -3.82
CA MET A 51 -7.41 -7.28 -4.41
C MET A 51 -7.68 -7.39 -5.91
N LEU A 52 -8.93 -7.20 -6.33
CA LEU A 52 -9.30 -7.21 -7.75
C LEU A 52 -8.59 -6.10 -8.54
N GLY A 53 -8.57 -4.87 -8.02
CA GLY A 53 -7.89 -3.75 -8.65
C GLY A 53 -6.38 -3.97 -8.78
N ALA A 54 -5.75 -4.47 -7.72
CA ALA A 54 -4.33 -4.83 -7.70
C ALA A 54 -4.01 -5.89 -8.77
N TYR A 55 -4.84 -6.93 -8.89
CA TYR A 55 -4.65 -7.98 -9.89
C TYR A 55 -4.90 -7.49 -11.32
N LEU A 56 -5.99 -6.77 -11.58
CA LEU A 56 -6.40 -6.40 -12.93
C LEU A 56 -5.57 -5.25 -13.54
N LYS A 57 -5.19 -4.25 -12.74
CA LYS A 57 -4.54 -3.02 -13.26
C LYS A 57 -3.34 -2.54 -12.45
N GLY A 58 -2.98 -3.19 -11.34
CA GLY A 58 -1.86 -2.77 -10.49
C GLY A 58 -0.52 -2.69 -11.22
N TYR A 59 -0.30 -3.54 -12.24
CA TYR A 59 0.96 -3.55 -12.99
C TYR A 59 1.29 -2.22 -13.68
N LYS A 60 0.29 -1.44 -14.08
CA LYS A 60 0.51 -0.15 -14.75
C LYS A 60 1.17 0.85 -13.80
N VAL A 61 0.72 0.89 -12.55
CA VAL A 61 1.29 1.75 -11.51
C VAL A 61 2.69 1.28 -11.14
N MET A 62 2.88 -0.04 -10.94
CA MET A 62 4.20 -0.60 -10.66
C MET A 62 5.23 -0.27 -11.76
N LYS A 63 4.81 -0.31 -13.04
CA LYS A 63 5.66 0.07 -14.17
C LYS A 63 6.08 1.55 -14.10
N THR A 64 5.14 2.45 -13.78
CA THR A 64 5.43 3.88 -13.67
C THR A 64 6.35 4.17 -12.48
N ILE A 65 6.13 3.55 -11.33
CA ILE A 65 7.00 3.75 -10.16
C ILE A 65 8.39 3.19 -10.43
N GLY A 66 8.48 1.97 -10.96
CA GLY A 66 9.76 1.28 -11.17
C GLY A 66 10.59 1.78 -12.36
N LYS A 67 10.01 2.54 -13.30
CA LYS A 67 10.73 3.02 -14.49
C LYS A 67 10.55 4.50 -14.81
N GLY A 68 9.56 5.15 -14.21
CA GLY A 68 9.17 6.54 -14.52
C GLY A 68 9.58 7.56 -13.45
N ILE A 69 10.08 7.12 -12.29
CA ILE A 69 10.49 8.02 -11.19
C ILE A 69 12.00 7.93 -10.96
N VAL A 70 12.50 6.71 -10.71
CA VAL A 70 13.93 6.46 -10.47
C VAL A 70 14.56 5.97 -11.77
N PRO A 71 15.69 6.55 -12.22
CA PRO A 71 16.39 6.02 -13.39
C PRO A 71 16.78 4.55 -13.15
N PRO A 72 16.56 3.64 -14.12
CA PRO A 72 16.70 2.19 -13.90
C PRO A 72 18.06 1.75 -13.37
N GLU A 73 19.13 2.45 -13.74
CA GLU A 73 20.51 2.22 -13.30
C GLU A 73 20.73 2.42 -11.79
N TYR A 74 19.89 3.21 -11.12
CA TYR A 74 19.95 3.43 -9.67
C TYR A 74 18.93 2.58 -8.90
N LEU A 75 18.00 1.90 -9.57
CA LEU A 75 16.96 1.14 -8.88
C LEU A 75 17.47 -0.24 -8.41
N THR A 76 18.18 -0.24 -7.29
CA THR A 76 18.61 -1.47 -6.61
C THR A 76 17.57 -1.93 -5.58
N LEU A 77 17.59 -3.22 -5.23
CA LEU A 77 16.71 -3.77 -4.19
C LEU A 77 16.89 -3.07 -2.83
N LYS A 78 18.12 -2.66 -2.51
CA LYS A 78 18.42 -1.90 -1.27
C LYS A 78 17.76 -0.53 -1.27
N ILE A 79 17.82 0.19 -2.39
CA ILE A 79 17.20 1.51 -2.53
C ILE A 79 15.67 1.39 -2.48
N ALA A 80 15.09 0.38 -3.13
CA ALA A 80 13.66 0.10 -3.06
C ALA A 80 13.21 -0.18 -1.62
N ILE A 81 13.96 -1.00 -0.87
CA ILE A 81 13.72 -1.26 0.55
C ILE A 81 13.69 0.03 1.38
N ILE A 82 14.69 0.89 1.21
CA ILE A 82 14.79 2.16 1.96
C ILE A 82 13.61 3.07 1.63
N ALA A 83 13.27 3.21 0.35
CA ALA A 83 12.15 4.04 -0.11
C ALA A 83 10.81 3.54 0.45
N LEU A 84 10.55 2.22 0.37
CA LEU A 84 9.32 1.62 0.89
C LEU A 84 9.24 1.72 2.42
N LEU A 85 10.36 1.55 3.13
CA LEU A 85 10.38 1.69 4.58
C LEU A 85 10.12 3.14 5.01
N ALA A 86 10.77 4.11 4.36
CA ALA A 86 10.55 5.53 4.65
C ALA A 86 9.10 5.94 4.40
N ALA A 87 8.52 5.52 3.26
CA ALA A 87 7.11 5.75 2.96
C ALA A 87 6.20 5.07 3.99
N GLY A 88 6.45 3.80 4.30
CA GLY A 88 5.66 3.03 5.27
C GLY A 88 5.64 3.66 6.66
N VAL A 89 6.78 4.12 7.16
CA VAL A 89 6.88 4.79 8.47
C VAL A 89 6.05 6.07 8.50
N TRP A 90 6.14 6.91 7.45
CA TRP A 90 5.33 8.13 7.39
C TRP A 90 3.83 7.84 7.32
N VAL A 91 3.43 6.85 6.52
CA VAL A 91 2.03 6.43 6.44
C VAL A 91 1.55 5.88 7.77
N THR A 92 2.37 5.11 8.51
CA THR A 92 2.03 4.67 9.87
C THR A 92 1.79 5.84 10.80
N ILE A 93 2.69 6.82 10.80
CA ILE A 93 2.57 8.00 11.66
C ILE A 93 1.28 8.76 11.35
N ALA A 94 0.97 8.99 10.07
CA ALA A 94 -0.26 9.63 9.65
C ALA A 94 -1.50 8.82 10.06
N THR A 95 -1.48 7.51 9.84
CA THR A 95 -2.61 6.63 10.16
C THR A 95 -2.91 6.57 11.66
N ILE A 96 -1.90 6.61 12.52
CA ILE A 96 -2.08 6.62 13.98
C ILE A 96 -2.61 7.97 14.48
N LYS A 97 -2.21 9.08 13.83
CA LYS A 97 -2.63 10.43 14.25
C LYS A 97 -4.00 10.84 13.70
N GLY A 98 -4.52 10.15 12.69
CA GLY A 98 -5.71 10.55 11.94
C GLY A 98 -5.44 11.79 11.09
#